data_AF-A0AAV9UPK9-F1
#
_entry.id   AF-A0AAV9UPK9-F1
#
_cell.length_a   1.000
_cell.length_b   1.000
_cell.length_c   1.000
_cell.angle_alpha   90.00
_cell.angle_beta   90.00
_cell.angle_gamma   90.00
#
_symmetry.space_group_name_H-M   'P 1'
#
loop_
_entity.id
_entity.type
_entity.pdbx_description
1 polymer ?
#
loop_
_entity_poly.entity_id
_entity_poly.type
_entity_poly.pdbx_seq_one_letter_code
_entity_poly.pdbx_strand_id
1 'polypeptide(L)'
;MDGPTVQPALSPRRVPRPQEPEPPAEGAPADAGATPPSSSNQAEPSSGVPVSYQEMITQRLRFVRDIALALRAKPNYHGNPEPTIRRSARFVNNLLEFLTQVHNMATKLSTELSTELEANSHADLSQLEDILGRLNILLSSILEIPTHVKAVVACEVLTYLPVPEDMTYKSGLEQKLVKTYVIQREIEQRLIQVEGRIEMATGIAFEDYLRASEKE
;
A
#
# COMPACT_ATOMS: atom_id res chain seq x y z
N MET A 1 -53.34 30.82 -4.13
CA MET A 1 -52.36 31.91 -4.28
C MET A 1 -51.09 31.44 -3.63
N ASP A 2 -50.13 31.07 -4.47
CA ASP A 2 -48.78 30.66 -4.11
C ASP A 2 -47.97 31.81 -3.53
N GLY A 3 -47.16 31.51 -2.52
CA GLY A 3 -46.05 32.34 -2.08
C GLY A 3 -44.81 31.44 -1.94
N PRO A 4 -43.76 31.60 -2.76
CA PRO A 4 -42.65 30.67 -2.79
C PRO A 4 -41.73 30.83 -1.58
N THR A 5 -41.34 29.70 -0.98
CA THR A 5 -40.26 29.63 0.01
C THR A 5 -38.93 29.84 -0.70
N VAL A 6 -38.28 30.98 -0.44
CA VAL A 6 -36.96 31.33 -0.99
C VAL A 6 -35.88 30.55 -0.23
N GLN A 7 -35.15 29.67 -0.93
CA GLN A 7 -33.94 29.04 -0.43
C GLN A 7 -32.81 30.07 -0.30
N PRO A 8 -31.98 30.05 0.75
CA PRO A 8 -30.78 30.88 0.81
C PRO A 8 -29.72 30.36 -0.17
N ALA A 9 -29.19 31.27 -0.98
CA ALA A 9 -28.17 31.02 -2.00
C ALA A 9 -26.85 30.53 -1.38
N LEU A 10 -26.31 29.45 -1.96
CA LEU A 10 -24.97 28.95 -1.68
C LEU A 10 -23.92 29.99 -2.09
N SER A 11 -23.06 30.40 -1.15
CA SER A 11 -21.92 31.25 -1.44
C SER A 11 -20.88 30.50 -2.28
N PRO A 12 -20.36 31.08 -3.38
CA PRO A 12 -19.36 30.42 -4.21
C PRO A 12 -18.01 30.28 -3.48
N ARG A 13 -17.47 29.06 -3.50
CA ARG A 13 -16.10 28.71 -3.07
C ARG A 13 -15.08 29.58 -3.83
N ARG A 14 -14.18 30.25 -3.10
CA ARG A 14 -12.98 30.87 -3.68
C ARG A 14 -12.11 29.79 -4.34
N VAL A 15 -11.85 29.94 -5.62
CA VAL A 15 -10.84 29.17 -6.36
C VAL A 15 -9.46 29.82 -6.09
N PRO A 16 -8.45 29.09 -5.58
CA PRO A 16 -7.08 29.61 -5.52
C PRO A 16 -6.51 29.77 -6.94
N ARG A 17 -5.89 30.92 -7.24
CA ARG A 17 -5.16 31.12 -8.50
C ARG A 17 -3.88 30.26 -8.52
N PRO A 18 -3.47 29.72 -9.68
CA PRO A 18 -2.17 29.06 -9.86
C PRO A 18 -1.04 30.09 -9.69
N GLN A 19 0.02 29.73 -8.96
CA GLN A 19 1.29 30.46 -8.97
C GLN A 19 2.13 29.98 -10.17
N GLU A 20 2.62 30.92 -10.98
CA GLU A 20 3.60 30.67 -12.04
C GLU A 20 5.00 30.43 -11.44
N PRO A 21 5.81 29.52 -12.03
CA PRO A 21 7.19 29.26 -11.58
C PRO A 21 8.17 30.33 -12.12
N GLU A 22 8.99 30.89 -11.24
CA GLU A 22 10.11 31.78 -11.60
C GLU A 22 11.29 30.99 -12.23
N PRO A 23 12.06 31.59 -13.16
CA PRO A 23 13.18 30.92 -13.86
C PRO A 23 14.47 30.84 -13.03
N PRO A 24 15.37 29.87 -13.31
CA PRO A 24 16.63 29.72 -12.58
C PRO A 24 17.69 30.73 -13.03
N ALA A 25 18.42 31.30 -12.08
CA ALA A 25 19.59 32.12 -12.36
C ALA A 25 20.88 31.28 -12.27
N GLU A 26 21.67 31.28 -13.35
CA GLU A 26 23.04 30.75 -13.42
C GLU A 26 24.08 31.80 -12.99
N GLY A 27 25.17 31.36 -12.32
CA GLY A 27 26.43 32.11 -12.21
C GLY A 27 27.25 31.87 -10.94
N ALA A 28 28.38 31.14 -11.05
CA ALA A 28 29.48 30.98 -10.05
C ALA A 28 30.60 32.06 -10.27
N PRO A 29 31.80 32.09 -9.61
CA PRO A 29 32.42 31.25 -8.53
C PRO A 29 33.29 31.97 -7.44
N ALA A 30 33.94 31.15 -6.56
CA ALA A 30 35.22 31.29 -5.78
C ALA A 30 35.31 32.29 -4.59
N ASP A 31 36.10 32.14 -3.50
CA ASP A 31 36.92 31.11 -2.81
C ASP A 31 37.43 31.80 -1.50
N ALA A 32 37.60 31.09 -0.38
CA ALA A 32 38.54 31.41 0.74
C ALA A 32 38.33 30.47 1.94
N GLY A 33 39.35 29.66 2.23
CA GLY A 33 39.32 28.52 3.14
C GLY A 33 39.51 28.79 4.65
N ALA A 34 39.21 27.75 5.43
CA ALA A 34 39.98 27.34 6.62
C ALA A 34 39.58 25.90 7.05
N THR A 35 40.52 24.95 6.96
CA THR A 35 40.52 23.64 7.64
C THR A 35 41.95 23.40 8.14
N PRO A 36 42.14 22.85 9.37
CA PRO A 36 42.44 21.41 9.53
C PRO A 36 42.06 20.83 10.93
N PRO A 37 42.43 19.59 11.33
CA PRO A 37 42.53 18.32 10.60
C PRO A 37 41.62 17.21 11.20
N SER A 38 41.57 16.08 10.49
CA SER A 38 40.81 14.85 10.76
C SER A 38 40.88 14.27 12.17
N SER A 39 39.75 13.71 12.63
CA SER A 39 39.72 12.43 13.32
C SER A 39 38.37 11.72 13.15
N SER A 40 38.48 10.48 12.66
CA SER A 40 37.51 9.39 12.74
C SER A 40 36.25 9.49 11.88
N ASN A 41 36.44 9.13 10.60
CA ASN A 41 35.48 8.31 9.88
C ASN A 41 35.09 7.09 10.74
N GLN A 42 33.92 7.14 11.39
CA GLN A 42 33.12 5.93 11.51
C GLN A 42 32.30 5.84 10.23
N ALA A 43 32.81 5.04 9.31
CA ALA A 43 32.02 4.49 8.23
C ALA A 43 30.88 3.67 8.86
N GLU A 44 29.65 4.18 8.77
CA GLU A 44 28.48 3.31 8.79
C GLU A 44 28.38 2.65 7.41
N PRO A 45 28.05 1.34 7.36
CA PRO A 45 28.41 0.51 6.23
C PRO A 45 27.62 0.90 4.99
N SER A 46 28.33 1.10 3.88
CA SER A 46 27.75 0.98 2.55
C SER A 46 27.21 -0.45 2.37
N SER A 47 25.91 -0.65 2.50
CA SER A 47 25.24 -1.88 2.06
C SER A 47 23.74 -1.74 2.16
N GLY A 48 23.07 -1.65 1.02
CA GLY A 48 21.62 -1.82 0.96
C GLY A 48 21.15 -1.66 -0.46
N VAL A 49 21.18 -2.74 -1.23
CA VAL A 49 20.33 -2.86 -2.43
C VAL A 49 18.92 -2.36 -2.05
N PRO A 50 18.28 -1.48 -2.83
CA PRO A 50 16.93 -1.04 -2.52
C PRO A 50 16.04 -2.28 -2.43
N VAL A 51 15.52 -2.55 -1.23
CA VAL A 51 14.54 -3.61 -0.99
C VAL A 51 13.37 -3.34 -1.93
N SER A 52 13.04 -4.31 -2.79
CA SER A 52 11.99 -4.13 -3.80
C SER A 52 10.64 -3.84 -3.10
N TYR A 53 9.74 -3.10 -3.76
CA TYR A 53 8.41 -2.84 -3.19
C TYR A 53 7.68 -4.14 -2.80
N GLN A 54 7.94 -5.24 -3.51
CA GLN A 54 7.42 -6.55 -3.16
C GLN A 54 7.94 -7.05 -1.81
N GLU A 55 9.25 -7.02 -1.59
CA GLU A 55 9.83 -7.43 -0.31
C GLU A 55 9.34 -6.55 0.84
N MET A 56 9.18 -5.24 0.62
CA MET A 56 8.59 -4.34 1.60
C MET A 56 7.13 -4.69 1.92
N ILE A 57 6.33 -5.03 0.91
CA ILE A 57 4.93 -5.46 1.08
C ILE A 57 4.88 -6.77 1.87
N THR A 58 5.68 -7.77 1.49
CA THR A 58 5.76 -9.06 2.19
C THR A 58 6.20 -8.89 3.64
N GLN A 59 7.21 -8.06 3.92
CA GLN A 59 7.64 -7.77 5.29
C GLN A 59 6.52 -7.13 6.11
N ARG A 60 5.82 -6.14 5.56
CA ARG A 60 4.71 -5.48 6.27
C ARG A 60 3.52 -6.41 6.51
N LEU A 61 3.22 -7.31 5.58
CA LEU A 61 2.19 -8.31 5.79
C LEU A 61 2.57 -9.33 6.87
N ARG A 62 3.85 -9.72 6.97
CA ARG A 62 4.33 -10.49 8.13
C ARG A 62 4.08 -9.76 9.44
N PHE A 63 4.40 -8.47 9.53
CA PHE A 63 4.09 -7.68 10.74
C PHE A 63 2.60 -7.65 11.06
N VAL A 64 1.74 -7.48 10.06
CA VAL A 64 0.28 -7.52 10.23
C VAL A 64 -0.18 -8.89 10.75
N ARG A 65 0.37 -9.98 10.20
CA ARG A 65 0.11 -11.35 10.64
C ARG A 65 0.56 -11.58 12.08
N ASP A 66 1.76 -11.13 12.44
CA ASP A 66 2.32 -11.29 13.79
C ASP A 66 1.50 -10.53 14.83
N ILE A 67 1.05 -9.31 14.49
CA ILE A 67 0.11 -8.55 15.32
C ILE A 67 -1.19 -9.34 15.50
N ALA A 68 -1.80 -9.84 14.42
CA ALA A 68 -3.04 -10.62 14.51
C ALA A 68 -2.89 -11.89 15.35
N LEU A 69 -1.76 -12.58 15.26
CA LEU A 69 -1.45 -13.75 16.10
C LEU A 69 -1.26 -13.38 17.57
N ALA A 70 -0.55 -12.29 17.86
CA ALA A 70 -0.36 -11.80 19.22
C ALA A 70 -1.69 -11.42 19.89
N LEU A 71 -2.64 -10.86 19.12
CA LEU A 71 -3.98 -10.53 19.61
C LEU A 71 -4.83 -11.78 19.89
N ARG A 72 -4.69 -12.83 19.07
CA ARG A 72 -5.37 -14.12 19.28
C ARG A 72 -4.84 -14.90 20.48
N ALA A 73 -3.57 -14.73 20.83
CA ALA A 73 -2.90 -15.49 21.89
C ALA A 73 -3.39 -15.16 23.32
N LYS A 74 -4.43 -14.33 23.49
CA LYS A 74 -5.03 -13.89 24.76
C LYS A 74 -4.00 -13.56 25.85
N PRO A 75 -3.60 -12.28 26.03
CA PRO A 75 -3.14 -11.87 27.34
C PRO A 75 -4.34 -12.03 28.27
N ASN A 76 -4.22 -12.81 29.33
CA ASN A 76 -5.16 -12.78 30.45
C ASN A 76 -5.16 -11.34 30.99
N TYR A 77 -6.07 -10.50 30.50
CA TYR A 77 -6.25 -9.12 30.94
C TYR A 77 -7.02 -9.12 32.26
N HIS A 78 -6.48 -9.82 33.27
CA HIS A 78 -6.93 -9.76 34.64
C HIS A 78 -6.07 -8.70 35.35
N GLY A 79 -6.45 -7.43 35.23
CA GLY A 79 -5.70 -6.31 35.79
C GLY A 79 -6.30 -4.95 35.46
N ASN A 80 -5.63 -3.89 35.91
CA ASN A 80 -6.02 -2.49 35.68
C ASN A 80 -6.37 -2.26 34.19
N PRO A 81 -7.56 -1.73 33.85
CA PRO A 81 -8.02 -1.61 32.47
C PRO A 81 -7.19 -0.63 31.62
N GLU A 82 -6.58 0.38 32.23
CA GLU A 82 -5.96 1.50 31.49
C GLU A 82 -4.72 1.11 30.65
N PRO A 83 -3.76 0.30 31.16
CA PRO A 83 -2.67 -0.23 30.34
C PRO A 83 -3.14 -1.14 29.19
N THR A 84 -4.20 -1.92 29.43
CA THR A 84 -4.81 -2.81 28.42
C THR A 84 -5.42 -2.01 27.28
N ILE A 85 -6.22 -0.99 27.60
CA ILE A 85 -6.84 -0.08 26.63
C ILE A 85 -5.78 0.60 25.77
N ARG A 86 -4.76 1.21 26.39
CA ARG A 86 -3.67 1.89 25.66
C ARG A 86 -2.92 0.94 24.72
N ARG A 87 -2.68 -0.30 25.17
CA ARG A 87 -1.99 -1.31 24.35
C ARG A 87 -2.87 -1.75 23.17
N SER A 88 -4.16 -2.01 23.40
CA SER A 88 -5.15 -2.34 22.36
C SER A 88 -5.27 -1.24 21.31
N ALA A 89 -5.43 0.02 21.73
CA ALA A 89 -5.53 1.17 20.81
C ALA A 89 -4.26 1.33 19.96
N ARG A 90 -3.07 1.16 20.56
CA ARG A 90 -1.79 1.18 19.83
C ARG A 90 -1.71 0.07 18.78
N PHE A 91 -2.13 -1.15 19.11
CA PHE A 91 -2.11 -2.25 18.14
C PHE A 91 -3.01 -1.98 16.94
N VAL A 92 -4.24 -1.52 17.18
CA VAL A 92 -5.18 -1.23 16.10
C VAL A 92 -4.73 -0.03 15.26
N ASN A 93 -4.20 1.02 15.88
CA ASN A 93 -3.58 2.14 15.17
C ASN A 93 -2.43 1.69 14.27
N ASN A 94 -1.49 0.92 14.82
CA ASN A 94 -0.36 0.40 14.05
C ASN A 94 -0.85 -0.44 12.88
N LEU A 95 -1.84 -1.31 13.09
CA LEU A 95 -2.44 -2.10 12.02
C LEU A 95 -3.02 -1.22 10.91
N LEU A 96 -3.83 -0.20 11.25
CA LEU A 96 -4.39 0.72 10.27
C LEU A 96 -3.31 1.47 9.48
N GLU A 97 -2.23 1.86 10.15
CA GLU A 97 -1.07 2.49 9.52
C GLU A 97 -0.38 1.51 8.56
N PHE A 98 -0.04 0.31 9.01
CA PHE A 98 0.59 -0.71 8.17
C PHE A 98 -0.25 -1.06 6.94
N LEU A 99 -1.57 -1.22 7.10
CA LEU A 99 -2.50 -1.45 5.99
C LEU A 99 -2.50 -0.27 5.00
N THR A 100 -2.45 0.97 5.49
CA THR A 100 -2.33 2.15 4.63
C THR A 100 -1.06 2.11 3.79
N GLN A 101 0.06 1.76 4.41
CA GLN A 101 1.34 1.69 3.73
C GLN A 101 1.37 0.55 2.69
N VAL A 102 0.83 -0.62 3.03
CA VAL A 102 0.67 -1.74 2.07
C VAL A 102 -0.20 -1.32 0.89
N HIS A 103 -1.36 -0.69 1.13
CA HIS A 103 -2.22 -0.20 0.04
C HIS A 103 -1.51 0.79 -0.87
N ASN A 104 -0.78 1.75 -0.30
CA ASN A 104 -0.08 2.76 -1.09
C ASN A 104 1.05 2.14 -1.93
N MET A 105 1.81 1.20 -1.37
CA MET A 105 2.85 0.48 -2.11
C MET A 105 2.24 -0.39 -3.21
N ALA A 106 1.12 -1.07 -2.93
CA ALA A 106 0.42 -1.88 -3.92
C ALA A 106 -0.12 -1.05 -5.08
N THR A 107 -0.79 0.07 -4.81
CA THR A 107 -1.26 1.00 -5.85
C THR A 107 -0.09 1.55 -6.67
N LYS A 108 1.03 1.89 -6.02
CA LYS A 108 2.22 2.41 -6.71
C LYS A 108 2.83 1.37 -7.64
N LEU A 109 3.12 0.17 -7.12
CA LEU A 109 3.69 -0.92 -7.92
C LEU A 109 2.75 -1.34 -9.05
N SER A 110 1.44 -1.43 -8.79
CA SER A 110 0.45 -1.74 -9.82
C SER A 110 0.38 -0.67 -10.92
N THR A 111 0.59 0.60 -10.58
CA THR A 111 0.65 1.69 -11.56
C THR A 111 1.95 1.64 -12.36
N GLU A 112 3.09 1.42 -11.71
CA GLU A 112 4.40 1.28 -12.37
C GLU A 112 4.39 0.13 -13.38
N LEU A 113 3.86 -1.03 -13.00
CA LEU A 113 3.72 -2.19 -13.88
C LEU A 113 2.78 -1.92 -15.07
N SER A 114 1.71 -1.15 -14.86
CA SER A 114 0.85 -0.71 -15.97
C SER A 114 1.57 0.21 -16.94
N THR A 115 2.31 1.19 -16.43
CA THR A 115 3.08 2.10 -17.29
C THR A 115 4.16 1.35 -18.05
N GLU A 116 4.82 0.39 -17.42
CA GLU A 116 5.79 -0.51 -18.07
C GLU A 116 5.13 -1.32 -19.20
N LEU A 117 3.93 -1.85 -18.96
CA LEU A 117 3.16 -2.60 -19.95
C LEU A 117 2.67 -1.70 -21.11
N GLU A 118 2.26 -0.47 -20.84
CA GLU A 118 1.80 0.49 -21.86
C GLU A 118 2.95 1.03 -22.70
N ALA A 119 4.09 1.35 -22.08
CA ALA A 119 5.27 1.84 -22.77
C ALA A 119 5.89 0.78 -23.70
N ASN A 120 5.78 -0.50 -23.32
CA ASN A 120 6.32 -1.62 -24.08
C ASN A 120 5.19 -2.38 -24.80
N SER A 121 4.60 -1.77 -25.84
CA SER A 121 3.58 -2.42 -26.67
C SER A 121 4.07 -3.71 -27.37
N HIS A 122 5.39 -3.87 -27.48
CA HIS A 122 6.08 -5.04 -28.01
C HIS A 122 6.96 -5.73 -26.95
N ALA A 123 6.54 -5.69 -25.68
CA ALA A 123 7.21 -6.44 -24.63
C ALA A 123 7.40 -7.90 -25.07
N ASP A 124 8.62 -8.42 -24.88
CA ASP A 124 8.90 -9.81 -25.17
C ASP A 124 8.21 -10.74 -24.16
N LEU A 125 8.17 -12.04 -24.48
CA LEU A 125 7.48 -13.02 -23.65
C LEU A 125 8.06 -13.07 -22.22
N SER A 126 9.38 -12.93 -22.08
CA SER A 126 10.06 -12.96 -20.77
C SER A 126 9.69 -11.77 -19.90
N GLN A 127 9.55 -10.57 -20.47
CA GLN A 127 9.06 -9.39 -19.76
C GLN A 127 7.61 -9.53 -19.34
N LEU A 128 6.76 -10.10 -20.20
CA LEU A 128 5.37 -10.37 -19.85
C LEU A 128 5.25 -11.39 -18.71
N GLU A 129 6.08 -12.44 -18.71
CA GLU A 129 6.18 -13.41 -17.63
C GLU A 129 6.66 -12.79 -16.31
N ASP A 130 7.65 -11.89 -16.34
CA ASP A 130 8.11 -11.16 -15.15
C ASP A 130 6.99 -10.27 -14.58
N ILE A 131 6.33 -9.48 -15.43
CA ILE A 131 5.21 -8.62 -15.02
C ILE A 131 4.08 -9.47 -14.43
N LEU A 132 3.73 -10.58 -15.07
CA LEU A 132 2.72 -11.53 -14.58
C LEU A 132 3.09 -12.08 -13.20
N GLY A 133 4.33 -12.55 -13.03
CA GLY A 133 4.84 -13.02 -11.74
C GLY A 133 4.75 -11.94 -10.67
N ARG A 134 5.12 -10.70 -11.01
CA ARG A 134 5.10 -9.58 -10.09
C ARG A 134 3.68 -9.19 -9.66
N LEU A 135 2.73 -9.18 -10.58
CA LEU A 135 1.31 -8.94 -10.30
C LEU A 135 0.70 -10.07 -9.46
N ASN A 136 1.06 -11.34 -9.70
CA ASN A 136 0.57 -12.48 -8.92
C ASN A 136 1.05 -12.45 -7.46
N ILE A 137 2.32 -12.10 -7.23
CA ILE A 137 2.85 -11.88 -5.86
C ILE A 137 2.09 -10.75 -5.17
N LEU A 138 1.83 -9.67 -5.90
CA LEU A 138 1.09 -8.52 -5.37
C LEU A 138 -0.36 -8.88 -5.05
N LEU A 139 -1.05 -9.61 -5.92
CA LEU A 139 -2.41 -10.08 -5.71
C LEU A 139 -2.48 -10.98 -4.47
N SER A 140 -1.59 -11.97 -4.38
CA SER A 140 -1.49 -12.89 -3.23
C SER A 140 -1.34 -12.10 -1.92
N SER A 141 -0.48 -11.09 -1.92
CA SER A 141 -0.24 -10.20 -0.78
C SER A 141 -1.52 -9.43 -0.38
N ILE A 142 -2.26 -8.88 -1.34
CA ILE A 142 -3.51 -8.15 -1.08
C ILE A 142 -4.61 -9.07 -0.56
N LEU A 143 -4.68 -10.32 -1.03
CA LEU A 143 -5.67 -11.31 -0.60
C LEU A 143 -5.49 -11.78 0.85
N GLU A 144 -4.32 -11.58 1.47
CA GLU A 144 -4.10 -11.88 2.89
C GLU A 144 -4.77 -10.85 3.83
N ILE A 145 -4.89 -9.60 3.38
CA ILE A 145 -5.37 -8.48 4.21
C ILE A 145 -6.75 -8.75 4.83
N PRO A 146 -7.78 -9.23 4.09
CA PRO A 146 -9.09 -9.48 4.68
C PRO A 146 -9.07 -10.50 5.81
N THR A 147 -8.22 -11.51 5.71
CA THR A 147 -8.04 -12.54 6.75
C THR A 147 -7.47 -11.92 8.03
N HIS A 148 -6.47 -11.05 7.91
CA HIS A 148 -5.87 -10.38 9.07
C HIS A 148 -6.81 -9.38 9.72
N VAL A 149 -7.53 -8.59 8.93
CA VAL A 149 -8.53 -7.65 9.45
C VAL A 149 -9.67 -8.40 10.16
N LYS A 150 -10.22 -9.47 9.56
CA LYS A 150 -11.24 -10.31 10.20
C LYS A 150 -10.74 -10.91 11.51
N ALA A 151 -9.50 -11.38 11.55
CA ALA A 151 -8.90 -11.92 12.77
C ALA A 151 -8.85 -10.87 13.88
N VAL A 152 -8.47 -9.62 13.57
CA VAL A 152 -8.39 -8.52 14.53
C VAL A 152 -9.78 -8.09 15.00
N VAL A 153 -10.75 -7.97 14.10
CA VAL A 153 -12.15 -7.63 14.44
C VAL A 153 -12.77 -8.70 15.35
N ALA A 154 -12.42 -9.98 15.13
CA ALA A 154 -12.87 -11.08 15.96
C ALA A 154 -12.14 -11.18 17.32
N CYS A 155 -11.06 -10.42 17.54
CA CYS A 155 -10.35 -10.42 18.82
C CYS A 155 -11.10 -9.58 19.86
N GLU A 156 -11.08 -10.05 21.12
CA GLU A 156 -11.62 -9.33 22.29
C GLU A 156 -10.92 -7.97 22.53
N VAL A 157 -9.81 -7.68 21.83
CA VAL A 157 -9.04 -6.43 21.95
C VAL A 157 -9.89 -5.19 21.73
N LEU A 158 -10.84 -5.22 20.79
CA LEU A 158 -11.76 -4.11 20.53
C LEU A 158 -12.80 -3.93 21.64
N THR A 159 -13.13 -4.98 22.40
CA THR A 159 -14.13 -4.90 23.47
C THR A 159 -13.62 -4.15 24.70
N TYR A 160 -12.30 -3.98 24.83
CA TYR A 160 -11.69 -3.18 25.88
C TYR A 160 -11.73 -1.68 25.57
N LEU A 161 -11.90 -1.27 24.30
CA LEU A 161 -11.86 0.14 23.92
C LEU A 161 -13.17 0.86 24.27
N PRO A 162 -13.11 2.16 24.63
CA PRO A 162 -14.31 2.98 24.75
C PRO A 162 -15.14 2.95 23.45
N VAL A 163 -16.47 2.91 23.58
CA VAL A 163 -17.40 2.79 22.43
C VAL A 163 -17.12 3.78 21.28
N PRO A 164 -16.81 5.08 21.53
CA PRO A 164 -16.49 6.00 20.44
C PRO A 164 -15.20 5.65 19.67
N GLU A 165 -14.19 5.11 20.38
CA GLU A 165 -12.93 4.68 19.80
C GLU A 165 -13.11 3.37 19.03
N ASP A 166 -13.83 2.39 19.60
CA ASP A 166 -14.17 1.12 18.94
C ASP A 166 -14.88 1.34 17.60
N MET A 167 -15.89 2.22 17.57
CA MET A 167 -16.61 2.56 16.33
C MET A 167 -15.69 3.20 15.28
N THR A 168 -14.78 4.08 15.71
CA THR A 168 -13.81 4.73 14.81
C THR A 168 -12.86 3.69 14.21
N TYR A 169 -12.37 2.76 15.04
CA TYR A 169 -11.47 1.70 14.60
C TYR A 169 -12.14 0.69 13.67
N LYS A 170 -13.37 0.26 13.97
CA LYS A 170 -14.15 -0.60 13.10
C LYS A 170 -14.39 0.05 11.74
N SER A 171 -14.84 1.31 11.73
CA SER A 171 -15.04 2.05 10.48
C SER A 171 -13.72 2.19 9.68
N GLY A 172 -12.61 2.46 10.36
CA GLY A 172 -11.28 2.50 9.73
C GLY A 172 -10.89 1.17 9.08
N LEU A 173 -11.09 0.05 9.78
CA LEU A 173 -10.80 -1.29 9.28
C LEU A 173 -11.71 -1.68 8.10
N GLU A 174 -13.00 -1.34 8.18
CA GLU A 174 -13.96 -1.53 7.08
C GLU A 174 -13.55 -0.73 5.83
N GLN A 175 -13.16 0.53 5.99
CA GLN A 175 -12.64 1.34 4.89
C GLN A 175 -11.38 0.72 4.27
N LYS A 176 -10.49 0.13 5.08
CA LYS A 176 -9.33 -0.61 4.58
C LYS A 176 -9.73 -1.87 3.80
N LEU A 177 -10.75 -2.60 4.24
CA LEU A 177 -11.28 -3.74 3.48
C LEU A 177 -11.83 -3.30 2.13
N VAL A 178 -12.65 -2.25 2.10
CA VAL A 178 -13.19 -1.70 0.84
C VAL A 178 -12.05 -1.31 -0.11
N LYS A 179 -11.03 -0.59 0.37
CA LYS A 179 -9.86 -0.23 -0.43
C LYS A 179 -9.08 -1.46 -0.93
N THR A 180 -9.00 -2.52 -0.12
CA THR A 180 -8.38 -3.79 -0.51
C THR A 180 -9.09 -4.41 -1.71
N TYR A 181 -10.43 -4.45 -1.71
CA TYR A 181 -11.20 -4.99 -2.84
C TYR A 181 -11.04 -4.15 -4.11
N VAL A 182 -10.94 -2.82 -3.99
CA VAL A 182 -10.68 -1.94 -5.14
C VAL A 182 -9.31 -2.25 -5.76
N ILE A 183 -8.26 -2.33 -4.93
CA ILE A 183 -6.89 -2.65 -5.39
C ILE A 183 -6.83 -4.07 -5.97
N GLN A 184 -7.49 -5.04 -5.34
CA GLN A 184 -7.59 -6.41 -5.85
C GLN A 184 -8.14 -6.42 -7.28
N ARG A 185 -9.30 -5.80 -7.49
CA ARG A 185 -9.94 -5.74 -8.80
C ARG A 185 -9.05 -5.06 -9.85
N GLU A 186 -8.36 -4.00 -9.45
CA GLU A 186 -7.39 -3.30 -10.29
C GLU A 186 -6.22 -4.20 -10.71
N ILE A 187 -5.69 -5.02 -9.81
CA ILE A 187 -4.61 -5.98 -10.13
C ILE A 187 -5.13 -7.11 -11.02
N GLU A 188 -6.30 -7.67 -10.72
CA GLU A 188 -6.93 -8.73 -11.53
C GLU A 188 -7.17 -8.27 -12.97
N GLN A 189 -7.64 -7.04 -13.17
CA GLN A 189 -7.80 -6.47 -14.52
C GLN A 189 -6.48 -6.37 -15.28
N ARG A 190 -5.38 -6.08 -14.60
CA ARG A 190 -4.05 -6.01 -15.20
C ARG A 190 -3.49 -7.39 -15.52
N LEU A 191 -3.73 -8.38 -14.66
CA LEU A 191 -3.39 -9.77 -14.94
C LEU A 191 -4.06 -10.23 -16.24
N ILE A 192 -5.36 -10.01 -16.39
CA ILE A 192 -6.10 -10.34 -17.62
C ILE A 192 -5.48 -9.67 -18.86
N GLN A 193 -5.02 -8.42 -18.74
CA GLN A 193 -4.35 -7.72 -19.84
C GLN A 193 -3.01 -8.36 -20.22
N VAL A 194 -2.22 -8.77 -19.22
CA VAL A 194 -0.92 -9.42 -19.45
C VAL A 194 -1.13 -10.82 -20.02
N GLU A 195 -2.05 -11.59 -19.47
CA GLU A 195 -2.46 -12.91 -19.97
C GLU A 195 -2.87 -12.83 -21.44
N GLY A 196 -3.74 -11.89 -21.81
CA GLY A 196 -4.14 -11.70 -23.21
C GLY A 196 -2.97 -11.30 -24.13
N ARG A 197 -1.96 -10.59 -23.62
CA ARG A 197 -0.74 -10.30 -24.41
C ARG A 197 0.15 -11.52 -24.58
N ILE A 198 0.24 -12.38 -23.57
CA ILE A 198 0.95 -13.67 -23.67
C ILE A 198 0.26 -14.56 -24.70
N GLU A 199 -1.07 -14.63 -24.69
CA GLU A 199 -1.83 -15.38 -25.70
C GLU A 199 -1.57 -14.87 -27.12
N MET A 200 -1.56 -13.54 -27.31
CA MET A 200 -1.24 -12.94 -28.61
C MET A 200 0.20 -13.22 -29.05
N ALA A 201 1.17 -13.21 -28.11
CA ALA A 201 2.58 -13.45 -28.41
C ALA A 201 2.88 -14.91 -28.74
N THR A 202 2.22 -15.85 -28.05
CA THR A 202 2.46 -17.29 -28.17
C THR A 202 1.56 -17.97 -29.20
N GLY A 203 0.40 -17.38 -29.51
CA GLY A 203 -0.60 -17.95 -30.40
C GLY A 203 -1.40 -19.12 -29.81
N ILE A 204 -1.31 -19.33 -28.49
CA ILE A 204 -2.03 -20.38 -27.75
C ILE A 204 -2.80 -19.75 -26.58
N ALA A 205 -3.84 -20.45 -26.11
CA ALA A 205 -4.58 -20.02 -24.92
C ALA A 205 -3.68 -20.03 -23.68
N PHE A 206 -3.89 -19.08 -22.76
CA PHE A 206 -3.01 -18.87 -21.62
C PHE A 206 -2.98 -20.09 -20.69
N GLU A 207 -4.12 -20.76 -20.50
CA GLU A 207 -4.21 -22.00 -19.71
C GLU A 207 -3.35 -23.13 -20.29
N ASP A 208 -3.28 -23.26 -21.62
CA ASP A 208 -2.47 -24.27 -22.29
C ASP A 208 -0.99 -23.91 -22.26
N TYR A 209 -0.67 -22.61 -22.37
CA TYR A 209 0.68 -22.09 -22.16
C TYR A 209 1.20 -22.44 -20.75
N LEU A 210 0.40 -22.21 -19.70
CA LEU A 210 0.77 -22.57 -18.32
C LEU A 210 1.03 -24.08 -18.17
N ARG A 211 0.20 -24.93 -18.76
CA ARG A 211 0.39 -26.39 -18.71
C ARG A 211 1.62 -26.87 -19.48
N ALA A 212 2.05 -26.11 -20.49
CA ALA A 212 3.24 -26.41 -21.27
C ALA A 212 4.51 -26.01 -20.50
N SER A 213 4.50 -24.84 -19.86
CA SER A 213 5.65 -24.34 -19.09
C SER A 213 5.91 -25.13 -17.81
N GLU A 214 4.90 -25.75 -17.21
CA GLU A 214 5.08 -26.66 -16.05
C GLU A 214 5.78 -27.99 -16.38
N LYS A 215 5.97 -28.32 -17.67
CA LYS A 215 6.56 -29.60 -18.12
C LYS A 215 8.01 -29.50 -18.58
N GLU A 216 8.55 -28.29 -18.71
CA GLU A 216 9.95 -28.01 -19.03
C GLU A 216 10.81 -27.91 -17.77
#